data_AF-A0A817F6T2-F1
#
_entry.id   AF-A0A817F6T2-F1
#
_cell.length_a   1.000
_cell.length_b   1.000
_cell.length_c   1.000
_cell.angle_alpha   90.00
_cell.angle_beta   90.00
_cell.angle_gamma   90.00
#
_symmetry.space_group_name_H-M   'P 1'
#
loop_
_entity.id
_entity.type
_entity.pdbx_description
1 polymer ?
#
loop_
_entity_poly.entity_id
_entity_poly.type
_entity_poly.pdbx_seq_one_letter_code
_entity_poly.pdbx_strand_id
1 'polypeptide(L)'
;MADDQSSNDTEIISFASSEISLPRVTRFWMLLLFDVSSTICALFVLFCVLINHKLRSTVNNHALIVLLFLGLSLQLIDVPFYLNFIIHSSVTPSNGWICLLWWLVDIGMYNGGTIILAWIAFERHIIVFYDQLISTRKKRILIHYLPMLFLILYSFAYYIYATYYFPCENIYDYTLPFCNGSPCYLSDPIMGIWNFIINSALPSFLEAFFSLSFLFRVFWKKYHSHLPMQWRKQRKMTIQLMSLSSLNMAVTFPIGVIGVAHLCGLPQDVGVQVNQYFFFFSYFVIFLIPFICLASISGVNRKFQEKILCRRQRQVQRFTATVKPEHFKSNITMQH
;
A
#
# COMPACT_ATOMS: atom_id res chain seq x y z
N MET A 1 -23.13 -41.48 -29.79
CA MET A 1 -23.36 -41.20 -28.36
C MET A 1 -22.04 -41.36 -27.61
N ALA A 2 -20.99 -40.65 -28.05
CA ALA A 2 -19.62 -40.81 -27.55
C ALA A 2 -18.78 -39.51 -27.69
N ASP A 3 -19.40 -38.33 -27.70
CA ASP A 3 -18.69 -37.05 -27.92
C ASP A 3 -18.75 -36.05 -26.73
N ASP A 4 -19.37 -36.40 -25.59
CA ASP A 4 -19.54 -35.45 -24.47
C ASP A 4 -18.38 -35.41 -23.46
N GLN A 5 -17.37 -36.29 -23.57
CA GLN A 5 -16.25 -36.32 -22.60
C GLN A 5 -15.12 -35.33 -22.91
N SER A 6 -14.97 -34.88 -24.16
CA SER A 6 -13.88 -33.96 -24.55
C SER A 6 -14.06 -32.52 -24.05
N SER A 7 -15.29 -32.11 -23.72
CA SER A 7 -15.61 -30.75 -23.27
C SER A 7 -15.14 -30.48 -21.83
N ASN A 8 -15.28 -31.46 -20.95
CA ASN A 8 -15.09 -31.27 -19.51
C ASN A 8 -13.59 -31.16 -19.13
N ASP A 9 -12.73 -31.90 -19.83
CA ASP A 9 -11.28 -31.87 -19.56
C ASP A 9 -10.63 -30.54 -19.97
N THR A 10 -11.18 -29.87 -20.99
CA THR A 10 -10.65 -28.59 -21.48
C THR A 10 -10.95 -27.44 -20.51
N GLU A 11 -12.14 -27.43 -19.91
CA GLU A 11 -12.53 -26.40 -18.92
C GLU A 11 -11.69 -26.50 -17.64
N ILE A 12 -11.45 -27.72 -17.13
CA ILE A 12 -10.65 -27.96 -15.91
C ILE A 12 -9.20 -27.49 -16.09
N ILE A 13 -8.61 -27.71 -17.27
CA ILE A 13 -7.24 -27.28 -17.58
C ILE A 13 -7.14 -25.74 -17.65
N SER A 14 -8.13 -25.06 -18.24
CA SER A 14 -8.13 -23.60 -18.30
C SER A 14 -8.19 -22.97 -16.90
N PHE A 15 -9.00 -23.55 -16.01
CA PHE A 15 -9.18 -23.05 -14.65
C PHE A 15 -7.91 -23.18 -13.80
N ALA A 16 -7.28 -24.36 -13.82
CA ALA A 16 -6.07 -24.64 -13.05
C ALA A 16 -4.89 -23.76 -13.48
N SER A 17 -4.87 -23.31 -14.73
CA SER A 17 -3.83 -22.41 -15.24
C SER A 17 -4.00 -20.95 -14.78
N SER A 18 -5.20 -20.55 -14.35
CA SER A 18 -5.54 -19.16 -14.01
C SER A 18 -5.36 -18.83 -12.52
N GLU A 19 -5.30 -19.85 -11.65
CA GLU A 19 -5.12 -19.68 -10.21
C GLU A 19 -3.70 -19.99 -9.74
N ILE A 20 -3.27 -19.28 -8.69
CA ILE A 20 -2.09 -19.64 -7.91
C ILE A 20 -2.21 -21.07 -7.35
N SER A 21 -1.10 -21.82 -7.39
CA SER A 21 -1.01 -23.19 -6.86
C SER A 21 -1.10 -23.31 -5.32
N LEU A 22 -1.25 -22.21 -4.60
CA LEU A 22 -1.49 -22.17 -3.16
C LEU A 22 -2.93 -22.64 -2.84
N PRO A 23 -3.14 -23.51 -1.84
CA PRO A 23 -4.47 -23.96 -1.45
C PRO A 23 -5.41 -22.79 -1.14
N ARG A 24 -6.65 -22.86 -1.62
CA ARG A 24 -7.68 -21.83 -1.42
C ARG A 24 -7.92 -21.50 0.04
N VAL A 25 -7.97 -22.51 0.90
CA VAL A 25 -8.14 -22.33 2.36
C VAL A 25 -7.01 -21.50 2.95
N THR A 26 -5.76 -21.73 2.52
CA THR A 26 -4.60 -20.96 2.97
C THR A 26 -4.68 -19.51 2.49
N ARG A 27 -5.01 -19.29 1.20
CA ARG A 27 -5.22 -17.94 0.63
C ARG A 27 -6.28 -17.18 1.41
N PHE A 28 -7.43 -17.82 1.66
CA PHE A 28 -8.55 -17.22 2.38
C PHE A 28 -8.15 -16.71 3.77
N TRP A 29 -7.57 -17.58 4.60
CA TRP A 29 -7.19 -17.19 5.97
C TRP A 29 -6.06 -16.18 6.00
N MET A 30 -5.08 -16.28 5.09
CA MET A 30 -4.02 -15.28 4.99
C MET A 30 -4.59 -13.90 4.67
N LEU A 31 -5.42 -13.79 3.64
CA LEU A 31 -6.00 -12.50 3.26
C LEU A 31 -6.92 -11.96 4.36
N LEU A 32 -7.80 -12.78 4.93
CA LEU A 32 -8.74 -12.34 5.97
C LEU A 32 -8.02 -11.83 7.23
N LEU A 33 -7.01 -12.55 7.73
CA LEU A 33 -6.30 -12.16 8.95
C LEU A 33 -5.53 -10.85 8.77
N PHE A 34 -4.85 -10.69 7.63
CA PHE A 34 -4.11 -9.47 7.33
C PHE A 34 -5.04 -8.30 7.03
N ASP A 35 -6.14 -8.53 6.32
CA ASP A 35 -7.12 -7.50 5.99
C ASP A 35 -7.81 -6.93 7.22
N VAL A 36 -8.33 -7.78 8.12
CA VAL A 36 -8.96 -7.32 9.37
C VAL A 36 -7.97 -6.50 10.20
N SER A 37 -6.75 -7.01 10.37
CA SER A 37 -5.71 -6.32 11.15
C SER A 37 -5.32 -4.98 10.51
N SER A 38 -5.17 -4.97 9.19
CA SER A 38 -4.81 -3.80 8.40
C SER A 38 -5.91 -2.74 8.40
N THR A 39 -7.16 -3.13 8.19
CA THR A 39 -8.33 -2.24 8.19
C THR A 39 -8.50 -1.55 9.54
N ILE A 40 -8.38 -2.28 10.66
CA ILE A 40 -8.41 -1.69 12.01
C ILE A 40 -7.28 -0.67 12.18
N CYS A 41 -6.06 -1.01 11.72
CA CYS A 41 -4.91 -0.12 11.76
C CYS A 41 -5.12 1.13 10.90
N ALA A 42 -5.64 0.99 9.68
CA ALA A 42 -5.91 2.08 8.74
C ALA A 42 -6.94 3.05 9.31
N LEU A 43 -8.07 2.55 9.83
CA LEU A 43 -9.11 3.36 10.48
C LEU A 43 -8.55 4.10 11.70
N PHE A 44 -7.76 3.42 12.53
CA PHE A 44 -7.13 4.04 13.70
C PHE A 44 -6.16 5.17 13.31
N VAL A 45 -5.30 4.93 12.30
CA VAL A 45 -4.35 5.93 11.82
C VAL A 45 -5.07 7.11 11.18
N LEU A 46 -6.04 6.87 10.31
CA LEU A 46 -6.88 7.91 9.71
C LEU A 46 -7.57 8.75 10.79
N PHE A 47 -8.22 8.12 11.75
CA PHE A 47 -8.84 8.79 12.90
C PHE A 47 -7.85 9.69 13.64
N CYS A 48 -6.67 9.17 13.99
CA CYS A 48 -5.63 9.93 14.68
C CYS A 48 -5.14 11.15 13.89
N VAL A 49 -4.95 10.99 12.58
CA VAL A 49 -4.45 12.07 11.70
C VAL A 49 -5.53 13.12 11.45
N LEU A 50 -6.79 12.71 11.23
CA LEU A 50 -7.90 13.61 10.92
C LEU A 50 -8.31 14.48 12.12
N ILE A 51 -8.30 13.92 13.34
CA ILE A 51 -8.68 14.63 14.56
C ILE A 51 -7.58 15.58 15.03
N ASN A 52 -6.31 15.16 14.94
CA ASN A 52 -5.22 15.98 15.43
C ASN A 52 -4.83 17.04 14.39
N HIS A 53 -5.34 18.26 14.58
CA HIS A 53 -5.06 19.40 13.71
C HIS A 53 -3.55 19.62 13.46
N LYS A 54 -2.67 19.36 14.45
CA LYS A 54 -1.22 19.50 14.29
C LYS A 54 -0.61 18.42 13.37
N LEU A 55 -1.16 17.20 13.40
CA LEU A 55 -0.75 16.16 12.45
C LEU A 55 -1.29 16.51 11.07
N ARG A 56 -2.58 16.83 10.96
CA ARG A 56 -3.22 17.19 9.69
C ARG A 56 -2.52 18.36 8.99
N SER A 57 -2.12 19.39 9.72
CA SER A 57 -1.49 20.59 9.12
C SER A 57 -0.08 20.36 8.56
N THR A 58 0.54 19.21 8.87
CA THR A 58 1.85 18.87 8.32
C THR A 58 1.68 18.38 6.88
N VAL A 59 2.29 19.09 5.93
CA VAL A 59 2.17 18.85 4.47
C VAL A 59 2.34 17.38 4.09
N ASN A 60 3.37 16.73 4.64
CA ASN A 60 3.66 15.31 4.39
C ASN A 60 2.53 14.34 4.76
N ASN A 61 1.66 14.72 5.70
CA ASN A 61 0.59 13.86 6.16
C ASN A 61 -0.61 13.88 5.20
N HIS A 62 -0.79 14.90 4.34
CA HIS A 62 -1.91 14.92 3.39
C HIS A 62 -1.79 13.80 2.36
N ALA A 63 -0.60 13.62 1.78
CA ALA A 63 -0.37 12.56 0.81
C ALA A 63 -0.57 11.16 1.41
N LEU A 64 -0.18 11.00 2.68
CA LEU A 64 -0.41 9.80 3.45
C LEU A 64 -1.90 9.55 3.74
N ILE A 65 -2.68 10.61 4.02
CA ILE A 65 -4.14 10.48 4.17
C ILE A 65 -4.76 9.97 2.87
N VAL A 66 -4.35 10.52 1.72
CA VAL A 66 -4.82 10.06 0.40
C VAL A 66 -4.48 8.59 0.18
N LEU A 67 -3.22 8.20 0.44
CA LEU A 67 -2.77 6.81 0.29
C LEU A 67 -3.54 5.86 1.22
N LEU A 68 -3.83 6.28 2.46
CA LEU A 68 -4.63 5.49 3.40
C LEU A 68 -6.08 5.35 2.95
N PHE A 69 -6.68 6.39 2.37
CA PHE A 69 -8.03 6.28 1.81
C PHE A 69 -8.08 5.32 0.62
N LEU A 70 -7.11 5.40 -0.30
CA LEU A 70 -7.01 4.47 -1.43
C LEU A 70 -6.80 3.03 -0.97
N GLY A 71 -5.87 2.82 -0.02
CA GLY A 71 -5.63 1.49 0.55
C GLY A 71 -6.85 0.94 1.29
N LEU A 72 -7.60 1.78 2.01
CA LEU A 72 -8.83 1.40 2.68
C LEU A 72 -9.94 1.06 1.67
N SER A 73 -10.04 1.79 0.55
CA SER A 73 -11.00 1.47 -0.51
C SER A 73 -10.70 0.11 -1.16
N LEU A 74 -9.43 -0.20 -1.42
CA LEU A 74 -9.01 -1.53 -1.89
C LEU A 74 -9.36 -2.63 -0.87
N GLN A 75 -9.06 -2.40 0.42
CA GLN A 75 -9.37 -3.34 1.50
C GLN A 75 -10.88 -3.57 1.69
N LEU A 76 -11.72 -2.54 1.54
CA LEU A 76 -13.16 -2.66 1.78
C LEU A 76 -13.96 -3.17 0.58
N ILE A 77 -13.37 -3.18 -0.62
CA ILE A 77 -14.09 -3.55 -1.86
C ILE A 77 -13.43 -4.76 -2.53
N ASP A 78 -12.17 -4.63 -2.93
CA ASP A 78 -11.46 -5.65 -3.71
C ASP A 78 -11.19 -6.92 -2.89
N VAL A 79 -10.67 -6.79 -1.66
CA VAL A 79 -10.39 -7.96 -0.81
C VAL A 79 -11.65 -8.78 -0.48
N PRO A 80 -12.79 -8.18 -0.07
CA PRO A 80 -14.03 -8.91 0.13
C PRO A 80 -14.54 -9.62 -1.12
N PHE A 81 -14.45 -9.00 -2.30
CA PHE A 81 -14.82 -9.64 -3.56
C PHE A 81 -13.94 -10.86 -3.85
N TYR A 82 -12.63 -10.74 -3.64
CA TYR A 82 -11.71 -11.85 -3.82
C TYR A 82 -11.94 -12.98 -2.78
N LEU A 83 -12.17 -12.64 -1.51
CA LEU A 83 -12.52 -13.63 -0.48
C LEU A 83 -13.83 -14.36 -0.79
N ASN A 84 -14.84 -13.62 -1.26
CA ASN A 84 -16.12 -14.19 -1.66
C ASN A 84 -15.96 -15.15 -2.86
N PHE A 85 -15.12 -14.78 -3.83
CA PHE A 85 -14.74 -15.63 -4.95
C PHE A 85 -14.06 -16.92 -4.50
N ILE A 86 -13.11 -16.86 -3.55
CA ILE A 86 -12.42 -18.05 -3.04
C ILE A 86 -13.41 -19.05 -2.43
N ILE A 87 -14.45 -18.57 -1.73
CA ILE A 87 -15.47 -19.42 -1.11
C ILE A 87 -16.37 -20.06 -2.17
N HIS A 88 -16.89 -19.26 -3.10
CA HIS A 88 -17.91 -19.71 -4.05
C HIS A 88 -17.35 -20.29 -5.35
N SER A 89 -16.03 -20.20 -5.57
CA SER A 89 -15.37 -20.53 -6.85
C SER A 89 -15.93 -19.76 -8.05
N SER A 90 -16.66 -18.67 -7.77
CA SER A 90 -17.34 -17.87 -8.77
C SER A 90 -17.65 -16.49 -8.21
N VAL A 91 -17.79 -15.52 -9.10
CA VAL A 91 -18.15 -14.14 -8.76
C VAL A 91 -19.64 -14.06 -8.49
N THR A 92 -20.01 -13.78 -7.24
CA THR A 92 -21.41 -13.65 -6.81
C THR A 92 -21.71 -12.23 -6.29
N PRO A 93 -22.79 -11.58 -6.77
CA PRO A 93 -23.65 -12.00 -7.87
C PRO A 93 -22.95 -11.90 -9.24
N SER A 94 -23.32 -12.80 -10.16
CA SER A 94 -22.73 -12.90 -11.51
C SER A 94 -23.30 -11.82 -12.42
N ASN A 95 -22.82 -10.60 -12.24
CA ASN A 95 -23.26 -9.41 -12.95
C ASN A 95 -22.04 -8.63 -13.46
N GLY A 96 -22.05 -8.27 -14.75
CA GLY A 96 -20.97 -7.50 -15.38
C GLY A 96 -20.66 -6.18 -14.67
N TRP A 97 -21.66 -5.53 -14.05
CA TRP A 97 -21.42 -4.31 -13.27
C TRP A 97 -20.45 -4.52 -12.10
N ILE A 98 -20.53 -5.68 -11.42
CA ILE A 98 -19.62 -6.01 -10.33
C ILE A 98 -18.21 -6.22 -10.86
N CYS A 99 -18.07 -6.87 -12.00
CA CYS A 99 -16.78 -7.05 -12.65
C CYS A 99 -16.13 -5.71 -13.04
N LEU A 100 -16.91 -4.79 -13.63
CA LEU A 100 -16.43 -3.46 -13.98
C LEU A 100 -16.01 -2.66 -12.74
N LEU A 101 -16.80 -2.71 -11.67
CA LEU A 101 -16.45 -2.07 -10.40
C LEU A 101 -15.18 -2.70 -9.79
N TRP A 102 -15.07 -4.03 -9.86
CA TRP A 102 -13.91 -4.76 -9.37
C TRP A 102 -12.64 -4.35 -10.13
N TRP A 103 -12.65 -4.35 -11.47
CA TRP A 103 -11.52 -3.88 -12.28
C TRP A 103 -11.18 -2.42 -12.04
N LEU A 104 -12.18 -1.55 -11.86
CA LEU A 104 -11.96 -0.14 -11.54
C LEU A 104 -11.19 0.02 -10.23
N VAL A 105 -11.56 -0.76 -9.21
CA VAL A 105 -10.92 -0.70 -7.90
C VAL A 105 -9.55 -1.37 -7.95
N ASP A 106 -9.47 -2.62 -8.40
CA ASP A 106 -8.23 -3.40 -8.47
C ASP A 106 -7.20 -2.70 -9.36
N ILE A 107 -7.41 -2.65 -10.67
CA ILE A 107 -6.44 -2.08 -11.62
C ILE A 107 -6.34 -0.56 -11.41
N GLY A 108 -7.49 0.12 -11.29
CA GLY A 108 -7.52 1.57 -11.31
C GLY A 108 -6.99 2.22 -10.03
N MET A 109 -7.46 1.80 -8.85
CA MET A 109 -6.97 2.37 -7.60
C MET A 109 -5.55 1.89 -7.26
N TYR A 110 -5.17 0.66 -7.63
CA TYR A 110 -3.80 0.18 -7.42
C TYR A 110 -2.77 1.00 -8.21
N ASN A 111 -2.99 1.16 -9.52
CA ASN A 111 -2.11 1.98 -10.35
C ASN A 111 -2.18 3.46 -9.96
N GLY A 112 -3.37 3.98 -9.60
CA GLY A 112 -3.51 5.32 -9.03
C GLY A 112 -2.68 5.49 -7.74
N GLY A 113 -2.65 4.47 -6.88
CA GLY A 113 -1.81 4.42 -5.69
C GLY A 113 -0.32 4.48 -6.02
N THR A 114 0.13 3.75 -7.05
CA THR A 114 1.51 3.77 -7.54
C THR A 114 1.91 5.15 -8.09
N ILE A 115 1.04 5.79 -8.89
CA ILE A 115 1.23 7.16 -9.38
C ILE A 115 1.38 8.15 -8.21
N ILE A 116 0.52 8.03 -7.19
CA ILE A 116 0.57 8.88 -6.01
C ILE A 116 1.82 8.61 -5.17
N LEU A 117 2.27 7.35 -5.05
CA LEU A 117 3.53 7.01 -4.38
C LEU A 117 4.74 7.62 -5.08
N ALA A 118 4.80 7.57 -6.41
CA ALA A 118 5.84 8.22 -7.20
C ALA A 118 5.86 9.73 -6.94
N TRP A 119 4.68 10.37 -6.91
CA TRP A 119 4.56 11.78 -6.55
C TRP A 119 5.01 12.07 -5.12
N ILE A 120 4.65 11.23 -4.14
CA ILE A 120 5.08 11.37 -2.75
C ILE A 120 6.61 11.32 -2.64
N ALA A 121 7.26 10.42 -3.39
CA ALA A 121 8.71 10.31 -3.42
C ALA A 121 9.35 11.60 -3.96
N PHE A 122 8.82 12.14 -5.05
CA PHE A 122 9.24 13.41 -5.64
C PHE A 122 9.00 14.60 -4.69
N GLU A 123 7.80 14.70 -4.12
CA GLU A 123 7.41 15.80 -3.23
C GLU A 123 8.30 15.85 -1.99
N ARG A 124 8.65 14.70 -1.41
CA ARG A 124 9.55 14.63 -0.24
C ARG A 124 10.95 15.14 -0.57
N HIS A 125 11.41 14.95 -1.80
CA HIS A 125 12.67 15.53 -2.27
C HIS A 125 12.59 17.07 -2.28
N ILE A 126 11.50 17.63 -2.80
CA ILE A 126 11.26 19.09 -2.78
C ILE A 126 11.21 19.62 -1.34
N ILE A 127 10.43 18.99 -0.45
CA ILE A 127 10.25 19.44 0.93
C ILE A 127 11.57 19.49 1.71
N VAL A 128 12.44 18.49 1.51
CA VAL A 128 13.67 18.37 2.30
C VAL A 128 14.80 19.25 1.76
N PHE A 129 14.89 19.43 0.44
CA PHE A 129 16.00 20.17 -0.18
C PHE A 129 15.64 21.59 -0.58
N TYR A 130 14.36 21.92 -0.71
CA TYR A 130 13.88 23.20 -1.21
C TYR A 130 12.73 23.75 -0.35
N ASP A 131 12.96 23.89 0.95
CA ASP A 131 11.99 24.40 1.93
C ASP A 131 11.43 25.80 1.55
N GLN A 132 12.27 26.65 0.94
CA GLN A 132 11.88 27.97 0.42
C GLN A 132 10.75 27.91 -0.62
N LEU A 133 10.66 26.82 -1.39
CA LEU A 133 9.59 26.62 -2.37
C LEU A 133 8.23 26.38 -1.70
N ILE A 134 8.18 25.92 -0.44
CA ILE A 134 6.92 25.58 0.26
C ILE A 134 6.61 26.57 1.41
N SER A 135 7.44 27.61 1.54
CA SER A 135 7.36 28.62 2.58
C SER A 135 6.02 29.37 2.62
N THR A 136 5.45 29.72 1.47
CA THR A 136 4.21 30.51 1.39
C THR A 136 2.99 29.65 1.06
N ARG A 137 1.80 30.10 1.50
CA ARG A 137 0.52 29.39 1.24
C ARG A 137 0.24 29.23 -0.25
N LYS A 138 0.49 30.27 -1.07
CA LYS A 138 0.31 30.21 -2.53
C LYS A 138 1.22 29.17 -3.18
N LYS A 139 2.52 29.16 -2.83
CA LYS A 139 3.46 28.17 -3.38
C LYS A 139 3.12 26.75 -2.92
N ARG A 140 2.66 26.57 -1.68
CA ARG A 140 2.18 25.27 -1.18
C ARG A 140 0.98 24.75 -1.98
N ILE A 141 0.02 25.61 -2.32
CA ILE A 141 -1.12 25.23 -3.18
C ILE A 141 -0.62 24.75 -4.54
N LEU A 142 0.27 25.51 -5.16
CA LEU A 142 0.80 25.21 -6.50
C LEU A 142 1.66 23.93 -6.54
N ILE A 143 2.53 23.73 -5.56
CA ILE A 143 3.55 22.67 -5.60
C ILE A 143 3.07 21.37 -4.95
N HIS A 144 2.21 21.43 -3.94
CA HIS A 144 1.78 20.23 -3.20
C HIS A 144 0.35 19.82 -3.54
N TYR A 145 -0.62 20.72 -3.37
CA TYR A 145 -2.04 20.35 -3.48
C TYR A 145 -2.51 20.19 -4.93
N LEU A 146 -2.11 21.10 -5.82
CA LEU A 146 -2.56 21.09 -7.21
C LEU A 146 -2.09 19.84 -7.98
N PRO A 147 -0.80 19.42 -7.92
CA PRO A 147 -0.37 18.23 -8.66
C PRO A 147 -1.00 16.96 -8.10
N MET A 148 -1.12 16.85 -6.77
CA MET A 148 -1.78 15.70 -6.14
C MET A 148 -3.26 15.60 -6.56
N LEU A 149 -3.99 16.72 -6.55
CA LEU A 149 -5.37 16.75 -7.03
C LEU A 149 -5.46 16.37 -8.52
N PHE A 150 -4.57 16.89 -9.35
CA PHE A 150 -4.53 16.58 -10.77
C PHE A 150 -4.25 15.09 -11.02
N LEU A 151 -3.31 14.47 -10.30
CA LEU A 151 -2.99 13.05 -10.43
C LEU A 151 -4.15 12.15 -9.97
N ILE A 152 -4.85 12.52 -8.90
CA ILE A 152 -6.06 11.82 -8.44
C ILE A 152 -7.14 11.90 -9.53
N LEU A 153 -7.45 13.11 -10.01
CA LEU A 153 -8.46 13.32 -11.06
C LEU A 153 -8.10 12.60 -12.36
N TYR A 154 -6.84 12.65 -12.77
CA TYR A 154 -6.33 11.91 -13.93
C TYR A 154 -6.56 10.41 -13.76
N SER A 155 -6.16 9.83 -12.62
CA SER A 155 -6.29 8.40 -12.37
C SER A 155 -7.76 7.97 -12.44
N PHE A 156 -8.66 8.67 -11.73
CA PHE A 156 -10.08 8.35 -11.78
C PHE A 156 -10.70 8.55 -13.16
N ALA A 157 -10.42 9.67 -13.83
CA ALA A 157 -10.98 9.95 -15.15
C ALA A 157 -10.51 8.93 -16.19
N TYR A 158 -9.23 8.58 -16.20
CA TYR A 158 -8.66 7.57 -17.09
C TYR A 158 -9.32 6.21 -16.89
N TYR A 159 -9.35 5.69 -15.65
CA TYR A 159 -9.88 4.35 -15.41
C TYR A 159 -11.41 4.27 -15.52
N ILE A 160 -12.15 5.33 -15.20
CA ILE A 160 -13.59 5.39 -15.50
C ILE A 160 -13.82 5.34 -17.01
N TYR A 161 -13.07 6.13 -17.78
CA TYR A 161 -13.18 6.12 -19.24
C TYR A 161 -12.80 4.76 -19.83
N ALA A 162 -11.63 4.23 -19.47
CA ALA A 162 -11.12 2.97 -20.00
C ALA A 162 -12.03 1.77 -19.67
N THR A 163 -12.61 1.74 -18.47
CA THR A 163 -13.44 0.60 -18.03
C THR A 163 -14.89 0.70 -18.53
N TYR A 164 -15.51 1.88 -18.54
CA TYR A 164 -16.95 2.01 -18.84
C TYR A 164 -17.27 2.53 -20.24
N TYR A 165 -16.38 3.28 -20.87
CA TYR A 165 -16.67 4.02 -22.11
C TYR A 165 -15.81 3.63 -23.31
N PHE A 166 -14.74 2.86 -23.09
CA PHE A 166 -13.89 2.40 -24.20
C PHE A 166 -14.67 1.43 -25.10
N PRO A 167 -14.65 1.59 -26.44
CA PRO A 167 -15.52 0.86 -27.36
C PRO A 167 -14.99 -0.56 -27.64
N CYS A 168 -14.95 -1.40 -26.62
CA CYS A 168 -14.71 -2.84 -26.76
C CYS A 168 -15.75 -3.63 -25.96
N GLU A 169 -16.03 -4.85 -26.41
CA GLU A 169 -16.94 -5.75 -25.72
C GLU A 169 -16.16 -6.54 -24.65
N ASN A 170 -16.55 -6.36 -23.39
CA ASN A 170 -15.98 -7.11 -22.28
C ASN A 170 -16.60 -8.51 -22.24
N ILE A 171 -15.75 -9.53 -22.17
CA ILE A 171 -16.16 -10.92 -21.97
C ILE A 171 -16.00 -11.24 -20.49
N TYR A 172 -17.12 -11.49 -19.80
CA TYR A 172 -17.12 -11.82 -18.38
C TYR A 172 -17.16 -13.33 -18.19
N ASP A 173 -16.11 -13.88 -17.58
CA ASP A 173 -16.13 -15.24 -17.05
C ASP A 173 -16.20 -15.17 -15.53
N TYR A 174 -17.39 -15.42 -14.99
CA TYR A 174 -17.62 -15.37 -13.55
C TYR A 174 -17.01 -16.55 -12.80
N THR A 175 -16.52 -17.58 -13.49
CA THR A 175 -15.79 -18.68 -12.85
C THR A 175 -14.35 -18.29 -12.57
N LEU A 176 -13.78 -17.37 -13.33
CA LEU A 176 -12.39 -16.92 -13.20
C LEU A 176 -12.24 -15.75 -12.22
N PRO A 177 -11.08 -15.62 -11.55
CA PRO A 177 -10.79 -14.47 -10.70
C PRO A 177 -10.81 -13.18 -11.53
N PHE A 178 -11.27 -12.08 -10.91
CA PHE A 178 -11.42 -10.78 -11.59
C PHE A 178 -12.25 -10.87 -12.88
N CYS A 179 -13.23 -11.77 -12.93
CA CYS A 179 -14.14 -11.92 -14.07
C CYS A 179 -13.45 -12.12 -15.43
N ASN A 180 -12.57 -13.12 -15.55
CA ASN A 180 -11.69 -13.38 -16.71
C ASN A 180 -10.36 -12.60 -16.72
N GLY A 181 -9.85 -12.23 -15.55
CA GLY A 181 -8.49 -11.72 -15.37
C GLY A 181 -8.24 -10.27 -15.80
N SER A 182 -8.77 -9.80 -16.93
CA SER A 182 -8.50 -8.43 -17.42
C SER A 182 -9.60 -7.85 -18.32
N PRO A 183 -9.85 -6.52 -18.25
CA PRO A 183 -10.79 -5.82 -19.14
C PRO A 183 -10.30 -5.78 -20.60
N CYS A 184 -11.23 -5.70 -21.55
CA CYS A 184 -10.91 -5.76 -22.99
C CYS A 184 -9.98 -4.64 -23.48
N TYR A 185 -10.01 -3.46 -22.85
CA TYR A 185 -9.14 -2.34 -23.26
C TYR A 185 -7.65 -2.65 -23.11
N LEU A 186 -7.26 -3.60 -22.25
CA LEU A 186 -5.86 -3.99 -22.09
C LEU A 186 -5.34 -4.82 -23.27
N SER A 187 -6.24 -5.43 -24.04
CA SER A 187 -5.90 -6.14 -25.28
C SER A 187 -5.74 -5.19 -26.47
N ASP A 188 -6.29 -3.98 -26.40
CA ASP A 188 -6.03 -2.95 -27.41
C ASP A 188 -4.56 -2.50 -27.33
N PRO A 189 -3.80 -2.47 -28.44
CA PRO A 189 -2.39 -2.13 -28.39
C PRO A 189 -2.10 -0.75 -27.83
N ILE A 190 -2.94 0.25 -28.13
CA ILE A 190 -2.70 1.64 -27.72
C ILE A 190 -3.01 1.79 -26.24
N MET A 191 -4.20 1.36 -25.82
CA MET A 191 -4.62 1.46 -24.42
C MET A 191 -3.84 0.54 -23.49
N GLY A 192 -3.52 -0.68 -23.94
CA GLY A 192 -2.68 -1.62 -23.21
C GLY A 192 -1.27 -1.07 -22.98
N ILE A 193 -0.60 -0.55 -24.01
CA ILE A 193 0.72 0.07 -23.89
C ILE A 193 0.65 1.33 -23.02
N TRP A 194 -0.37 2.17 -23.19
CA TRP A 194 -0.53 3.37 -22.35
C TRP A 194 -0.69 3.00 -20.88
N ASN A 195 -1.55 2.03 -20.57
CA ASN A 195 -1.74 1.55 -19.22
C ASN A 195 -0.44 0.99 -18.62
N PHE A 196 0.24 0.11 -19.37
CA PHE A 196 1.46 -0.54 -18.91
C PHE A 196 2.61 0.47 -18.71
N ILE A 197 2.87 1.33 -19.71
CA ILE A 197 4.01 2.25 -19.67
C ILE A 197 3.70 3.46 -18.79
N ILE A 198 2.61 4.18 -19.03
CA ILE A 198 2.35 5.48 -18.41
C ILE A 198 1.76 5.34 -17.02
N ASN A 199 0.88 4.37 -16.79
CA ASN A 199 0.19 4.25 -15.51
C ASN A 199 0.84 3.24 -14.54
N SER A 200 1.74 2.39 -15.02
CA SER A 200 2.42 1.39 -14.19
C SER A 200 3.95 1.55 -14.21
N ALA A 201 4.62 1.25 -15.33
CA ALA A 201 6.08 1.17 -15.40
C ALA A 201 6.79 2.50 -15.12
N LEU A 202 6.33 3.60 -15.74
CA LEU A 202 6.93 4.93 -15.56
C LEU A 202 6.78 5.43 -14.12
N PRO A 203 5.58 5.39 -13.49
CA PRO A 203 5.42 5.69 -12.06
C PRO A 203 6.34 4.86 -11.16
N SER A 204 6.40 3.55 -11.33
CA SER A 204 7.29 2.68 -10.54
C SER A 204 8.76 3.04 -10.73
N PHE A 205 9.18 3.36 -11.96
CA PHE A 205 10.54 3.81 -12.23
C PHE A 205 10.85 5.16 -11.57
N LEU A 206 9.94 6.15 -11.67
CA LEU A 206 10.10 7.45 -11.04
C LEU A 206 10.12 7.34 -9.52
N GLU A 207 9.26 6.50 -8.94
CA GLU A 207 9.28 6.19 -7.52
C GLU A 207 10.65 5.66 -7.08
N ALA A 208 11.17 4.65 -7.77
CA ALA A 208 12.49 4.07 -7.50
C ALA A 208 13.60 5.12 -7.60
N PHE A 209 13.60 5.89 -8.70
CA PHE A 209 14.59 6.92 -8.97
C PHE A 209 14.59 8.01 -7.89
N PHE A 210 13.41 8.53 -7.51
CA PHE A 210 13.31 9.57 -6.48
C PHE A 210 13.63 9.05 -5.09
N SER A 211 13.23 7.81 -4.75
CA SER A 211 13.58 7.17 -3.47
C SER A 211 15.09 6.97 -3.33
N LEU A 212 15.77 6.46 -4.37
CA LEU A 212 17.22 6.30 -4.40
C LEU A 212 17.93 7.65 -4.35
N SER A 213 17.50 8.62 -5.16
CA SER A 213 18.05 9.97 -5.17
C SER A 213 17.91 10.66 -3.81
N PHE A 214 16.77 10.48 -3.15
CA PHE A 214 16.51 11.01 -1.81
C PHE A 214 17.45 10.38 -0.77
N LEU A 215 17.57 9.05 -0.78
CA LEU A 215 18.48 8.32 0.11
C LEU A 215 19.93 8.76 -0.07
N PHE A 216 20.41 8.81 -1.32
CA PHE A 216 21.77 9.24 -1.64
C PHE A 216 22.06 10.64 -1.11
N ARG A 217 21.17 11.60 -1.36
CA ARG A 217 21.34 12.98 -0.87
C ARG A 217 21.27 13.09 0.65
N VAL A 218 20.43 12.30 1.32
CA VAL A 218 20.37 12.26 2.79
C VAL A 218 21.70 11.77 3.37
N PHE A 219 22.29 10.72 2.79
CA PHE A 219 23.61 10.23 3.20
C PHE A 219 24.72 11.24 2.90
N TRP A 220 24.72 11.84 1.72
CA TRP A 220 25.69 12.87 1.33
C TRP A 220 25.67 14.06 2.29
N LYS A 221 24.47 14.58 2.59
CA LYS A 221 24.29 15.71 3.51
C LYS A 221 24.72 15.35 4.93
N LYS A 222 24.44 14.13 5.39
CA LYS A 222 24.91 13.64 6.70
C LYS A 222 26.44 13.58 6.77
N TYR A 223 27.08 13.13 5.69
CA TYR A 223 28.53 13.03 5.62
C TYR A 223 29.19 14.42 5.63
N HIS A 224 28.63 15.37 4.88
CA HIS A 224 29.26 16.68 4.68
C HIS A 224 28.88 17.73 5.74
N SER A 225 27.71 17.61 6.38
CA SER A 225 27.23 18.60 7.35
C SER A 225 27.35 18.09 8.79
N HIS A 226 28.27 18.67 9.57
CA HIS A 226 28.35 18.48 11.04
C HIS A 226 27.26 19.24 11.83
N LEU A 227 26.34 19.92 11.14
CA LEU A 227 25.30 20.71 11.80
C LEU A 227 24.31 19.81 12.55
N PRO A 228 23.84 20.23 13.74
CA PRO A 228 22.80 19.55 14.50
C PRO A 228 21.43 19.78 13.82
N MET A 229 21.27 19.27 12.60
CA MET A 229 19.98 19.20 11.94
C MET A 229 19.03 18.33 12.78
N GLN A 230 17.72 18.54 12.64
CA GLN A 230 16.66 17.73 13.25
C GLN A 230 16.60 16.30 12.66
N TRP A 231 17.72 15.59 12.69
CA TRP A 231 17.97 14.28 12.09
C TRP A 231 16.93 13.25 12.51
N ARG A 232 16.49 13.30 13.76
CA ARG A 232 15.45 12.39 14.28
C ARG A 232 14.13 12.50 13.52
N LYS A 233 13.74 13.71 13.08
CA LYS A 233 12.50 13.94 12.33
C LYS A 233 12.65 13.49 10.88
N GLN A 234 13.74 13.88 10.22
CA GLN A 234 14.01 13.50 8.82
C GLN A 234 14.22 12.00 8.66
N ARG A 235 14.91 11.33 9.60
CA ARG A 235 15.14 9.88 9.56
C ARG A 235 13.83 9.08 9.55
N LYS A 236 12.85 9.44 10.39
CA LYS A 236 11.57 8.71 10.44
C LYS A 236 10.80 8.81 9.13
N MET A 237 10.74 10.01 8.56
CA MET A 237 10.12 10.24 7.26
C MET A 237 10.85 9.49 6.15
N THR A 238 12.19 9.49 6.18
CA THR A 238 13.01 8.75 5.21
C THR A 238 12.73 7.26 5.29
N ILE A 239 12.78 6.69 6.49
CA ILE A 239 12.49 5.27 6.71
C ILE A 239 11.09 4.92 6.20
N GLN A 240 10.09 5.76 6.48
CA GLN A 240 8.74 5.55 5.98
C GLN A 240 8.67 5.45 4.45
N LEU A 241 9.28 6.42 3.75
CA LEU A 241 9.25 6.43 2.28
C LEU A 241 9.99 5.22 1.73
N MET A 242 11.18 4.95 2.26
CA MET A 242 11.99 3.82 1.82
C MET A 242 11.27 2.50 2.07
N SER A 243 10.61 2.33 3.22
CA SER A 243 9.83 1.13 3.50
C SER A 243 8.65 0.97 2.54
N LEU A 244 7.91 2.04 2.25
CA LEU A 244 6.82 2.00 1.27
C LEU A 244 7.34 1.68 -0.14
N SER A 245 8.42 2.35 -0.56
CA SER A 245 8.97 2.21 -1.91
C SER A 245 9.63 0.85 -2.13
N SER A 246 10.41 0.36 -1.16
CA SER A 246 10.98 -0.99 -1.22
C SER A 246 9.88 -2.06 -1.26
N LEU A 247 8.80 -1.87 -0.49
CA LEU A 247 7.68 -2.80 -0.49
C LEU A 247 6.94 -2.80 -1.84
N ASN A 248 6.69 -1.63 -2.42
CA ASN A 248 6.05 -1.53 -3.73
C ASN A 248 6.93 -2.10 -4.85
N MET A 249 8.21 -1.75 -4.88
CA MET A 249 9.17 -2.24 -5.87
C MET A 249 9.37 -3.75 -5.81
N ALA A 250 9.35 -4.35 -4.61
CA ALA A 250 9.52 -5.80 -4.47
C ALA A 250 8.47 -6.61 -5.24
N VAL A 251 7.28 -6.04 -5.48
CA VAL A 251 6.18 -6.68 -6.21
C VAL A 251 6.08 -6.14 -7.64
N THR A 252 6.13 -4.83 -7.82
CA THR A 252 5.92 -4.20 -9.14
C THR A 252 7.09 -4.41 -10.11
N PHE A 253 8.33 -4.46 -9.61
CA PHE A 253 9.50 -4.64 -10.48
C PHE A 253 9.50 -6.00 -11.20
N PRO A 254 9.28 -7.14 -10.51
CA PRO A 254 9.15 -8.43 -11.19
C PRO A 254 8.02 -8.48 -12.23
N ILE A 255 6.84 -7.93 -11.91
CA ILE A 255 5.70 -7.85 -12.84
C ILE A 255 6.08 -7.04 -14.09
N GLY A 256 6.73 -5.89 -13.89
CA GLY A 256 7.20 -5.04 -14.99
C GLY A 256 8.23 -5.74 -15.88
N VAL A 257 9.16 -6.50 -15.30
CA VAL A 257 10.16 -7.27 -16.06
C VAL A 257 9.50 -8.33 -16.94
N ILE A 258 8.53 -9.09 -16.39
CA ILE A 258 7.77 -10.09 -17.16
C ILE A 258 6.98 -9.41 -18.29
N GLY A 259 6.29 -8.30 -17.99
CA GLY A 259 5.53 -7.54 -18.99
C GLY A 259 6.40 -7.02 -20.13
N VAL A 260 7.58 -6.48 -19.84
CA VAL A 260 8.55 -6.07 -20.88
C VAL A 260 9.03 -7.27 -21.68
N ALA A 261 9.30 -8.41 -21.05
CA ALA A 261 9.73 -9.61 -21.75
C ALA A 261 8.66 -10.10 -22.74
N HIS A 262 7.38 -10.09 -22.36
CA HIS A 262 6.26 -10.40 -23.26
C HIS A 262 6.16 -9.41 -24.42
N LEU A 263 6.37 -8.10 -24.17
CA LEU A 263 6.44 -7.10 -25.24
C LEU A 263 7.64 -7.33 -26.19
N CYS A 264 8.71 -7.95 -25.71
CA CYS A 264 9.87 -8.35 -26.52
C CYS A 264 9.70 -9.70 -27.23
N GLY A 265 8.50 -10.30 -27.21
CA GLY A 265 8.20 -11.55 -27.91
C GLY A 265 8.38 -12.82 -27.07
N LEU A 266 8.54 -12.71 -25.74
CA LEU A 266 8.44 -13.87 -24.87
C LEU A 266 7.01 -14.47 -24.98
N PRO A 267 6.87 -15.80 -25.15
CA PRO A 267 5.56 -16.43 -25.18
C PRO A 267 4.72 -16.15 -23.92
N GLN A 268 3.41 -15.98 -24.10
CA GLN A 268 2.48 -15.56 -23.03
C GLN A 268 2.32 -16.59 -21.91
N ASP A 269 2.59 -17.86 -22.19
CA ASP A 269 2.57 -18.97 -21.22
C ASP A 269 3.78 -18.95 -20.27
N VAL A 270 4.89 -18.32 -20.68
CA VAL A 270 6.10 -18.23 -19.86
C VAL A 270 5.93 -17.15 -18.80
N GLY A 271 6.07 -17.55 -17.53
CA GLY A 271 6.04 -16.64 -16.39
C GLY A 271 4.66 -16.36 -15.80
N VAL A 272 3.58 -16.95 -16.34
CA VAL A 272 2.21 -16.77 -15.85
C VAL A 272 2.08 -17.09 -14.37
N GLN A 273 2.57 -18.26 -13.94
CA GLN A 273 2.51 -18.67 -12.52
C GLN A 273 3.25 -17.68 -11.61
N VAL A 274 4.44 -17.25 -12.01
CA VAL A 274 5.24 -16.28 -11.24
C VAL A 274 4.52 -14.94 -11.15
N ASN A 275 3.93 -14.48 -12.25
CA ASN A 275 3.15 -13.24 -12.30
C ASN A 275 1.93 -13.30 -11.37
N GLN A 276 1.20 -14.43 -11.37
CA GLN A 276 0.08 -14.67 -10.47
C GLN A 276 0.52 -14.54 -8.99
N TYR A 277 1.65 -15.16 -8.62
CA TYR A 277 2.21 -15.01 -7.26
C TYR A 277 2.47 -13.55 -6.90
N PHE A 278 3.07 -12.76 -7.78
CA PHE A 278 3.31 -11.34 -7.53
C PHE A 278 2.00 -10.54 -7.42
N PHE A 279 0.99 -10.83 -8.24
CA PHE A 279 -0.33 -10.23 -8.08
C PHE A 279 -0.94 -10.55 -6.70
N PHE A 280 -0.83 -11.78 -6.23
CA PHE A 280 -1.27 -12.13 -4.87
C PHE A 280 -0.45 -11.44 -3.78
N PHE A 281 0.87 -11.30 -3.98
CA PHE A 281 1.71 -10.56 -3.02
C PHE A 281 1.43 -9.05 -3.02
N SER A 282 0.83 -8.50 -4.07
CA SER A 282 0.44 -7.09 -4.13
C SER A 282 -0.57 -6.71 -3.04
N TYR A 283 -1.45 -7.63 -2.63
CA TYR A 283 -2.36 -7.43 -1.50
C TYR A 283 -1.62 -7.13 -0.19
N PHE A 284 -0.48 -7.78 0.04
CA PHE A 284 0.33 -7.54 1.23
C PHE A 284 0.99 -6.17 1.21
N VAL A 285 1.24 -5.59 0.03
CA VAL A 285 1.68 -4.19 -0.09
C VAL A 285 0.62 -3.29 0.54
N ILE A 286 -0.64 -3.46 0.13
CA ILE A 286 -1.78 -2.68 0.62
C ILE A 286 -1.99 -2.90 2.12
N PHE A 287 -1.90 -4.14 2.61
CA PHE A 287 -2.05 -4.46 4.03
C PHE A 287 -0.96 -3.85 4.92
N LEU A 288 0.26 -3.68 4.42
CA LEU A 288 1.38 -3.18 5.22
C LEU A 288 1.45 -1.64 5.26
N ILE A 289 0.83 -0.93 4.31
CA ILE A 289 0.77 0.54 4.27
C ILE A 289 0.34 1.15 5.62
N PRO A 290 -0.80 0.78 6.24
CA PRO A 290 -1.23 1.41 7.49
C PRO A 290 -0.28 1.15 8.65
N PHE A 291 0.37 -0.03 8.72
CA PHE A 291 1.37 -0.32 9.75
C PHE A 291 2.64 0.52 9.57
N ILE A 292 3.12 0.69 8.33
CA ILE A 292 4.25 1.56 8.03
C ILE A 292 3.91 3.02 8.39
N CYS A 293 2.69 3.46 8.09
CA CYS A 293 2.18 4.77 8.47
C CYS A 293 2.13 4.95 10.01
N LEU A 294 1.59 3.97 10.74
CA LEU A 294 1.53 3.99 12.21
C LEU A 294 2.93 4.09 12.84
N ALA A 295 3.88 3.28 12.36
CA ALA A 295 5.27 3.30 12.84
C ALA A 295 5.95 4.67 12.65
N SER A 296 5.53 5.41 11.61
CA SER A 296 6.17 6.66 11.19
C SER A 296 5.61 7.90 11.88
N ILE A 297 4.38 7.85 12.40
CA ILE A 297 3.76 8.98 13.09
C ILE A 297 4.39 9.16 14.47
N SER A 298 5.37 10.06 14.55
CA SER A 298 6.16 10.31 15.76
C SER A 298 5.35 10.84 16.96
N GLY A 299 4.17 11.41 16.73
CA GLY A 299 3.34 12.04 17.77
C GLY A 299 2.45 11.06 18.53
N VAL A 300 1.98 10.00 17.88
CA VAL A 300 1.06 9.02 18.48
C VAL A 300 1.84 8.11 19.42
N ASN A 301 2.99 7.61 18.97
CA ASN A 301 3.84 6.73 19.78
C ASN A 301 4.28 7.40 21.08
N ARG A 302 4.58 8.71 21.08
CA ARG A 302 5.02 9.38 22.31
C ARG A 302 3.91 9.48 23.35
N LYS A 303 2.68 9.87 22.97
CA LYS A 303 1.55 9.95 23.91
C LYS A 303 1.10 8.57 24.40
N PHE A 304 1.15 7.58 23.52
CA PHE A 304 0.83 6.21 23.88
C PHE A 304 1.88 5.63 24.84
N GLN A 305 3.16 5.82 24.54
CA GLN A 305 4.27 5.45 25.41
C GLN A 305 4.21 6.19 26.74
N GLU A 306 3.96 7.50 26.77
CA GLU A 306 3.80 8.28 28.00
C GLU A 306 2.64 7.73 28.86
N LYS A 307 1.47 7.42 28.26
CA LYS A 307 0.35 6.83 29.01
C LYS A 307 0.65 5.43 29.56
N ILE A 308 1.33 4.57 28.79
CA ILE A 308 1.70 3.21 29.23
C ILE A 308 2.80 3.25 30.29
N LEU A 309 3.86 4.05 30.07
CA LEU A 309 4.97 4.19 31.00
C LEU A 309 4.53 4.85 32.31
N CYS A 310 3.66 5.88 32.27
CA CYS A 310 3.11 6.47 33.49
C CYS A 310 2.19 5.48 34.23
N ARG A 311 1.43 4.62 33.55
CA ARG A 311 0.67 3.55 34.21
C ARG A 311 1.60 2.54 34.90
N ARG A 312 2.71 2.17 34.25
CA ARG A 312 3.71 1.26 34.80
C ARG A 312 4.45 1.87 36.00
N GLN A 313 4.84 3.14 35.93
CA GLN A 313 5.48 3.85 37.06
C GLN A 313 4.54 4.02 38.25
N ARG A 314 3.25 4.33 38.02
CA ARG A 314 2.26 4.39 39.11
C ARG A 314 1.99 3.02 39.75
N GLN A 315 2.07 1.93 38.98
CA GLN A 315 1.97 0.58 39.52
C GLN A 315 3.19 0.22 40.39
N VAL A 316 4.41 0.57 39.96
CA VAL A 316 5.63 0.35 40.74
C VAL A 316 5.60 1.15 42.05
N GLN A 317 5.20 2.43 42.01
CA GLN A 317 5.10 3.27 43.22
C GLN A 317 4.02 2.77 44.21
N ARG A 318 2.89 2.24 43.71
CA ARG A 318 1.89 1.61 44.59
C ARG A 318 2.42 0.37 45.27
N PHE A 319 3.22 -0.44 44.58
CA PHE A 319 3.80 -1.66 45.16
C PHE A 319 4.88 -1.35 46.21
N THR A 320 5.65 -0.29 46.03
CA THR A 320 6.63 0.18 47.03
C THR A 320 5.98 0.83 48.24
N ALA A 321 4.82 1.48 48.08
CA ALA A 321 4.09 2.09 49.20
C ALA A 321 3.42 1.08 50.14
N THR A 322 3.17 -0.17 49.68
CA THR A 322 2.63 -1.25 50.54
C THR A 322 3.68 -2.05 51.30
N VAL A 323 4.97 -1.94 50.93
CA VAL A 323 6.06 -2.52 51.74
C VAL A 323 6.44 -1.48 52.79
N LYS A 324 5.69 -1.47 53.89
CA LYS A 324 6.07 -0.72 55.09
C LYS A 324 7.42 -1.30 55.55
N PRO A 325 8.50 -0.51 55.65
CA PRO A 325 9.75 -1.00 56.20
C PRO A 325 9.50 -1.32 57.67
N GLU A 326 9.35 -2.61 57.99
CA GLU A 326 9.42 -3.04 59.37
C GLU A 326 10.80 -2.67 59.91
N HIS A 327 10.77 -1.98 61.05
CA HIS A 327 11.92 -1.48 61.78
C HIS A 327 13.03 -2.53 61.93
N PHE A 328 14.04 -2.48 61.06
CA PHE A 328 15.33 -3.13 61.33
C PHE A 328 16.10 -2.25 62.32
N LYS A 329 15.80 -2.42 63.62
CA LYS A 329 16.62 -1.88 64.71
C LYS A 329 17.95 -2.63 64.73
N SER A 330 18.99 -2.06 64.11
CA SER A 330 20.36 -2.51 64.32
C SER A 330 20.86 -1.97 65.66
N ASN A 331 20.87 -2.82 66.69
CA ASN A 331 21.67 -2.60 67.89
C ASN A 331 23.15 -2.65 67.51
N ILE A 332 23.78 -1.48 67.42
CA ILE A 332 25.24 -1.36 67.38
C ILE A 332 25.67 -0.93 68.78
N THR A 333 26.02 -1.92 69.59
CA THR A 333 26.72 -1.77 70.86
C THR A 333 28.18 -1.46 70.54
N MET A 334 28.63 -0.22 70.79
CA MET A 334 30.06 0.08 70.92
C MET A 334 30.45 -0.05 72.39
N GLN A 335 31.32 -1.01 72.67
CA GLN A 335 32.18 -1.02 73.86
C GLN A 335 33.37 -0.09 73.58
N HIS A 336 33.59 0.90 74.45
CA HIS A 336 34.85 1.07 75.19
C HIS A 336 34.75 2.15 76.26
#